data_AF-A0A7S1V323-F1
#
_entry.id   AF-A0A7S1V323-F1
#
_cell.length_a   1.000
_cell.length_b   1.000
_cell.length_c   1.000
_cell.angle_alpha   90.00
_cell.angle_beta   90.00
_cell.angle_gamma   90.00
#
_symmetry.space_group_name_H-M   'P 1'
#
loop_
_entity.id
_entity.type
_entity.pdbx_description
1 polymer ?
#
loop_
_entity_poly.entity_id
_entity_poly.type
_entity_poly.pdbx_seq_one_letter_code
_entity_poly.pdbx_strand_id
1 'polypeptide(L)'
;AVEEPWEVTEALYTMSWRLSGARYAPAPRALALTALSAKEYERAVEHYRCVVSAAPSSPGDWFSLGHCYLQLERFSEATAAFVMCCRASPSHAESWANLGTVHARLGAFENAAEALRHAVRHSRRNWRMWQSYLSVCRALDRWPQVLLAVRTLYRLDPVKLLDDRALGALAVHCILDRTGDGKRKLPDSFVRQVGELLLEVSKGPAPPVSSL
;
A
#
# COMPACT_ATOMS: atom_id res chain seq x y z
N ALA A 1 7.76 26.39 36.40
CA ALA A 1 7.84 25.37 35.34
C ALA A 1 8.70 25.97 34.24
N VAL A 2 9.78 25.29 33.85
CA VAL A 2 10.56 25.70 32.68
C VAL A 2 9.75 25.18 31.50
N GLU A 3 9.13 26.06 30.73
CA GLU A 3 8.45 25.68 29.49
C GLU A 3 9.47 24.97 28.60
N GLU A 4 9.13 23.77 28.15
CA GLU A 4 10.03 22.98 27.33
C GLU A 4 10.24 23.70 25.97
N PRO A 5 11.43 23.65 25.35
CA PRO A 5 11.71 24.38 24.10
C PRO A 5 10.72 24.11 22.95
N TRP A 6 10.07 22.94 22.95
CA TRP A 6 9.04 22.58 21.96
C TRP A 6 7.67 23.24 22.26
N GLU A 7 7.33 23.53 23.53
CA GLU A 7 6.09 24.24 23.91
C GLU A 7 6.11 25.69 23.43
N VAL A 8 7.26 26.35 23.59
CA VAL A 8 7.49 27.72 23.08
C VAL A 8 7.39 27.75 21.56
N THR A 9 7.93 26.72 20.89
CA THR A 9 7.90 26.59 19.43
C THR A 9 6.46 26.34 18.94
N GLU A 10 5.69 25.54 19.66
CA GLU A 10 4.27 25.26 19.37
C GLU A 10 3.37 26.49 19.53
N ALA A 11 3.59 27.27 20.59
CA ALA A 11 2.90 28.54 20.82
C ALA A 11 3.16 29.53 19.67
N LEU A 12 4.41 29.65 19.21
CA LEU A 12 4.78 30.53 18.09
C LEU A 12 4.13 30.10 16.76
N TYR A 13 4.11 28.80 16.46
CA TYR A 13 3.45 28.30 15.26
C TYR A 13 1.92 28.47 15.31
N THR A 14 1.30 28.20 16.46
CA THR A 14 -0.14 28.39 16.66
C THR A 14 -0.52 29.87 16.54
N MET A 15 0.30 30.77 17.09
CA MET A 15 0.11 32.21 16.97
C MET A 15 0.27 32.68 15.52
N SER A 16 1.28 32.19 14.80
CA SER A 16 1.47 32.50 13.37
C SER A 16 0.29 32.06 12.51
N TRP A 17 -0.29 30.88 12.78
CA TRP A 17 -1.48 30.37 12.09
C TRP A 17 -2.70 31.28 12.32
N ARG A 18 -2.97 31.63 13.58
CA ARG A 18 -4.08 32.52 13.96
C ARG A 18 -3.93 33.91 13.35
N LEU A 19 -2.73 34.50 13.43
CA LEU A 19 -2.44 35.82 12.89
C LEU A 19 -2.52 35.87 11.35
N SER A 20 -2.24 34.75 10.68
CA SER A 20 -2.37 34.65 9.22
C SER A 20 -3.82 34.50 8.73
N GLY A 21 -4.80 34.42 9.63
CA GLY A 21 -6.19 34.15 9.27
C GLY A 21 -6.39 32.78 8.61
N ALA A 22 -5.68 31.75 9.11
CA ALA A 22 -5.70 30.38 8.59
C ALA A 22 -5.19 30.23 7.14
N ARG A 23 -4.31 31.12 6.68
CA ARG A 23 -3.70 31.05 5.33
C ARG A 23 -2.27 30.52 5.35
N TYR A 24 -1.57 30.57 6.48
CA TYR A 24 -0.18 30.15 6.60
C TYR A 24 -0.05 28.64 6.91
N ALA A 25 -0.26 27.81 5.89
CA ALA A 25 -0.15 26.35 5.98
C ALA A 25 1.21 25.77 6.47
N PRO A 26 2.38 26.41 6.30
CA PRO A 26 3.66 25.87 6.76
C PRO A 26 3.77 25.67 8.28
N ALA A 27 3.18 26.56 9.10
CA ALA A 27 3.21 26.46 10.56
C ALA A 27 2.51 25.20 11.10
N PRO A 28 1.22 24.95 10.81
CA PRO A 28 0.57 23.72 11.27
C PRO A 28 1.19 22.47 10.64
N ARG A 29 1.81 22.56 9.45
CA ARG A 29 2.54 21.43 8.88
C ARG A 29 3.75 21.04 9.72
N ALA A 30 4.53 22.00 10.20
CA ALA A 30 5.66 21.73 11.08
C ALA A 30 5.21 21.03 12.38
N LEU A 31 4.12 21.51 13.00
CA LEU A 31 3.53 20.89 14.19
C LEU A 31 2.99 19.48 13.92
N ALA A 32 2.35 19.28 12.77
CA ALA A 32 1.87 17.98 12.36
C ALA A 32 3.02 16.98 12.20
N LEU A 33 4.14 17.42 11.63
CA LEU A 33 5.34 16.59 11.46
C LEU A 33 6.01 16.25 12.80
N THR A 34 6.10 17.20 13.74
CA THR A 34 6.65 16.94 15.07
C THR A 34 5.77 15.94 15.83
N ALA A 35 4.45 16.16 15.84
CA ALA A 35 3.49 15.22 16.45
C ALA A 35 3.56 13.82 15.80
N LEU A 36 3.66 13.76 14.47
CA LEU A 36 3.82 12.50 13.75
C LEU A 36 5.13 11.77 14.14
N SER A 37 6.23 12.51 14.28
CA SER A 37 7.52 11.94 14.72
C SER A 37 7.48 11.42 16.16
N ALA A 38 6.68 12.06 17.02
CA ALA A 38 6.40 11.64 18.39
C ALA A 38 5.35 10.51 18.47
N LYS A 39 4.76 10.09 17.33
CA LYS A 39 3.64 9.12 17.24
C LYS A 39 2.36 9.57 17.95
N GLU A 40 2.20 10.87 18.14
CA GLU A 40 0.98 11.49 18.67
C GLU A 40 -0.02 11.70 17.53
N TYR A 41 -0.60 10.60 17.05
CA TYR A 41 -1.37 10.60 15.81
C TYR A 41 -2.63 11.46 15.88
N GLU A 42 -3.32 11.54 17.03
CA GLU A 42 -4.47 12.42 17.21
C GLU A 42 -4.10 13.89 17.03
N ARG A 43 -3.03 14.35 17.68
CA ARG A 43 -2.52 15.72 17.54
C ARG A 43 -2.07 16.00 16.11
N ALA A 44 -1.37 15.04 15.50
CA ALA A 44 -0.97 15.14 14.10
C ALA A 44 -2.19 15.31 13.16
N VAL A 45 -3.28 14.58 13.41
CA VAL A 45 -4.54 14.72 12.66
C VAL A 45 -5.11 16.14 12.80
N GLU A 46 -5.17 16.70 14.00
CA GLU A 46 -5.70 18.06 14.22
C GLU A 46 -4.94 19.10 13.39
N HIS A 47 -3.62 19.04 13.41
CA HIS A 47 -2.77 19.95 12.64
C HIS A 47 -2.88 19.69 11.14
N TYR A 48 -2.82 18.44 10.69
CA TYR A 48 -2.96 18.11 9.27
C TYR A 48 -4.33 18.50 8.70
N ARG A 49 -5.42 18.41 9.48
CA ARG A 49 -6.74 18.90 9.07
C ARG A 49 -6.74 20.40 8.79
N CYS A 50 -6.03 21.18 9.61
CA CYS A 50 -5.84 22.61 9.35
C CYS A 50 -5.05 22.84 8.04
N VAL A 51 -3.97 22.07 7.82
CA VAL A 51 -3.14 22.17 6.61
C VAL A 51 -3.93 21.89 5.35
N VAL A 52 -4.65 20.77 5.29
CA VAL A 52 -5.41 20.38 4.09
C VAL A 52 -6.63 21.27 3.85
N SER A 53 -7.15 21.94 4.87
CA SER A 53 -8.23 22.92 4.73
C SER A 53 -7.74 24.23 4.10
N ALA A 54 -6.52 24.67 4.43
CA ALA A 54 -5.92 25.87 3.84
C ALA A 54 -5.25 25.63 2.49
N ALA A 55 -4.68 24.45 2.27
CA ALA A 55 -3.99 24.07 1.04
C ALA A 55 -4.44 22.67 0.56
N PRO A 56 -5.63 22.54 -0.06
CA PRO A 56 -6.20 21.24 -0.42
C PRO A 56 -5.46 20.50 -1.53
N SER A 57 -4.53 21.15 -2.23
CA SER A 57 -3.86 20.62 -3.41
C SER A 57 -2.59 19.82 -3.12
N SER A 58 -2.12 19.78 -1.88
CA SER A 58 -0.86 19.11 -1.50
C SER A 58 -1.06 17.60 -1.30
N PRO A 59 -0.56 16.72 -2.19
CA PRO A 59 -0.74 15.27 -2.04
C PRO A 59 -0.02 14.74 -0.80
N GLY A 60 1.15 15.30 -0.46
CA GLY A 60 1.94 14.88 0.70
C GLY A 60 1.21 15.07 2.02
N ASP A 61 0.49 16.19 2.17
CA ASP A 61 -0.28 16.46 3.41
C ASP A 61 -1.47 15.51 3.54
N TRP A 62 -2.18 15.22 2.43
CA TRP A 62 -3.23 14.21 2.41
C TRP A 62 -2.72 12.80 2.71
N PHE A 63 -1.54 12.45 2.20
CA PHE A 63 -0.90 11.17 2.50
C PHE A 63 -0.57 11.04 3.99
N SER A 64 0.07 12.05 4.58
CA SER A 64 0.40 12.06 6.01
C SER A 64 -0.86 12.02 6.89
N LEU A 65 -1.90 12.77 6.53
CA LEU A 65 -3.19 12.72 7.21
C LEU A 65 -3.81 11.31 7.15
N GLY A 66 -3.82 10.68 5.96
CA GLY A 66 -4.30 9.33 5.78
C GLY A 66 -3.49 8.30 6.57
N HIS A 67 -2.18 8.46 6.64
CA HIS A 67 -1.30 7.64 7.46
C HIS A 67 -1.64 7.76 8.95
N CYS A 68 -1.87 8.98 9.46
CA CYS A 68 -2.28 9.16 10.86
C CYS A 68 -3.62 8.46 11.13
N TYR A 69 -4.63 8.63 10.26
CA TYR A 69 -5.90 7.92 10.42
C TYR A 69 -5.77 6.40 10.36
N LEU A 70 -4.86 5.88 9.52
CA LEU A 70 -4.58 4.45 9.44
C LEU A 70 -3.99 3.92 10.76
N GLN A 71 -3.06 4.65 11.39
CA GLN A 71 -2.48 4.26 12.70
C GLN A 71 -3.51 4.32 13.82
N LEU A 72 -4.51 5.20 13.70
CA LEU A 72 -5.65 5.32 14.61
C LEU A 72 -6.79 4.34 14.32
N GLU A 73 -6.63 3.45 13.33
CA GLU A 73 -7.68 2.52 12.86
C GLU A 73 -8.97 3.21 12.40
N ARG A 74 -8.90 4.50 12.07
CA ARG A 74 -10.01 5.31 11.53
C ARG A 74 -10.08 5.13 10.01
N PHE A 75 -10.44 3.91 9.60
CA PHE A 75 -10.32 3.46 8.22
C PHE A 75 -11.16 4.26 7.21
N SER A 76 -12.34 4.75 7.60
CA SER A 76 -13.18 5.60 6.76
C SER A 76 -12.51 6.93 6.41
N GLU A 77 -11.96 7.62 7.40
CA GLU A 77 -11.25 8.88 7.20
C GLU A 77 -9.91 8.68 6.49
N ALA A 78 -9.21 7.57 6.78
CA ALA A 78 -8.01 7.18 6.06
C ALA A 78 -8.29 6.99 4.56
N THR A 79 -9.41 6.31 4.22
CA THR A 79 -9.86 6.12 2.83
C THR A 79 -10.05 7.47 2.14
N ALA A 80 -10.78 8.40 2.78
CA ALA A 80 -11.03 9.72 2.20
C ALA A 80 -9.72 10.49 1.93
N ALA A 81 -8.79 10.49 2.90
CA ALA A 81 -7.51 11.18 2.77
C ALA A 81 -6.63 10.57 1.67
N PHE A 82 -6.51 9.24 1.61
CA PHE A 82 -5.74 8.59 0.54
C PHE A 82 -6.37 8.76 -0.84
N VAL A 83 -7.70 8.76 -0.96
CA VAL A 83 -8.39 9.08 -2.23
C VAL A 83 -8.04 10.48 -2.72
N MET A 84 -8.00 11.47 -1.81
CA MET A 84 -7.57 12.83 -2.17
C MET A 84 -6.11 12.86 -2.63
N CYS A 85 -5.22 12.14 -1.96
CA CYS A 85 -3.83 12.02 -2.40
C CYS A 85 -3.72 11.36 -3.79
N CYS A 86 -4.39 10.23 -4.02
CA CYS A 86 -4.39 9.52 -5.30
C CYS A 86 -4.98 10.36 -6.44
N ARG A 87 -5.98 11.21 -6.17
CA ARG A 87 -6.54 12.16 -7.14
C ARG A 87 -5.54 13.26 -7.50
N ALA A 88 -4.86 13.81 -6.49
CA ALA A 88 -3.88 14.87 -6.69
C ALA A 88 -2.57 14.36 -7.30
N SER A 89 -2.19 13.11 -7.04
CA SER A 89 -1.01 12.45 -7.59
C SER A 89 -1.31 10.99 -7.98
N PRO A 90 -1.84 10.75 -9.20
CA PRO A 90 -2.20 9.41 -9.65
C PRO A 90 -1.04 8.42 -9.73
N SER A 91 0.19 8.89 -9.84
CA SER A 91 1.40 8.05 -9.91
C SER A 91 1.98 7.68 -8.53
N HIS A 92 1.42 8.21 -7.44
CA HIS A 92 1.96 8.01 -6.11
C HIS A 92 1.58 6.63 -5.54
N ALA A 93 2.45 5.65 -5.82
CA ALA A 93 2.19 4.23 -5.54
C ALA A 93 1.91 3.89 -4.07
N GLU A 94 2.54 4.60 -3.12
CA GLU A 94 2.39 4.33 -1.69
C GLU A 94 0.99 4.67 -1.18
N SER A 95 0.39 5.75 -1.68
CA SER A 95 -1.01 6.11 -1.38
C SER A 95 -1.99 5.07 -1.91
N TRP A 96 -1.76 4.57 -3.13
CA TRP A 96 -2.55 3.48 -3.69
C TRP A 96 -2.42 2.18 -2.87
N ALA A 97 -1.21 1.86 -2.39
CA ALA A 97 -0.98 0.68 -1.56
C ALA A 97 -1.66 0.79 -0.19
N ASN A 98 -1.57 1.96 0.44
CA ASN A 98 -2.24 2.21 1.73
C ASN A 98 -3.76 2.25 1.56
N LEU A 99 -4.28 2.85 0.48
CA LEU A 99 -5.70 2.80 0.14
C LEU A 99 -6.20 1.36 -0.02
N GLY A 100 -5.42 0.53 -0.71
CA GLY A 100 -5.75 -0.89 -0.85
C GLY A 100 -5.73 -1.65 0.48
N THR A 101 -4.77 -1.35 1.34
CA THR A 101 -4.69 -1.91 2.70
C THR A 101 -5.91 -1.52 3.54
N VAL A 102 -6.31 -0.25 3.50
CA VAL A 102 -7.49 0.26 4.20
C VAL A 102 -8.76 -0.42 3.68
N HIS A 103 -8.92 -0.55 2.36
CA HIS A 103 -10.06 -1.26 1.77
C HIS A 103 -10.11 -2.74 2.19
N ALA A 104 -8.97 -3.41 2.25
CA ALA A 104 -8.91 -4.80 2.72
C ALA A 104 -9.31 -4.92 4.21
N ARG A 105 -8.91 -3.96 5.06
CA ARG A 105 -9.33 -3.89 6.48
C ARG A 105 -10.83 -3.66 6.63
N LEU A 106 -11.44 -2.91 5.70
CA LEU A 106 -12.88 -2.68 5.63
C LEU A 106 -13.65 -3.84 4.96
N GLY A 107 -12.98 -4.91 4.53
CA GLY A 107 -13.59 -6.04 3.83
C GLY A 107 -13.97 -5.76 2.37
N ALA A 108 -13.65 -4.58 1.84
CA ALA A 108 -13.90 -4.19 0.45
C ALA A 108 -12.79 -4.70 -0.48
N PHE A 109 -12.68 -6.02 -0.63
CA PHE A 109 -11.56 -6.67 -1.32
C PHE A 109 -11.46 -6.29 -2.80
N GLU A 110 -12.57 -6.07 -3.52
CA GLU A 110 -12.56 -5.65 -4.92
C GLU A 110 -11.90 -4.28 -5.08
N ASN A 111 -12.24 -3.33 -4.22
CA ASN A 111 -11.65 -1.99 -4.20
C ASN A 111 -10.18 -2.06 -3.80
N ALA A 112 -9.85 -2.93 -2.85
CA ALA A 112 -8.47 -3.18 -2.45
C ALA A 112 -7.62 -3.68 -3.62
N ALA A 113 -8.15 -4.63 -4.39
CA ALA A 113 -7.46 -5.21 -5.54
C ALA A 113 -7.19 -4.16 -6.63
N GLU A 114 -8.16 -3.29 -6.94
CA GLU A 114 -7.94 -2.26 -7.97
C GLU A 114 -6.93 -1.21 -7.49
N ALA A 115 -7.03 -0.74 -6.24
CA ALA A 115 -6.07 0.20 -5.67
C ALA A 115 -4.64 -0.38 -5.66
N LEU A 116 -4.46 -1.62 -5.23
CA LEU A 116 -3.16 -2.30 -5.26
C LEU A 116 -2.68 -2.54 -6.69
N ARG A 117 -3.57 -2.78 -7.66
CA ARG A 117 -3.21 -2.87 -9.08
C ARG A 117 -2.60 -1.56 -9.58
N HIS A 118 -3.14 -0.42 -9.16
CA HIS A 118 -2.53 0.89 -9.45
C HIS A 118 -1.16 1.03 -8.77
N ALA A 119 -1.03 0.63 -7.50
CA ALA A 119 0.24 0.69 -6.77
C ALA A 119 1.37 -0.09 -7.48
N VAL A 120 1.12 -1.37 -7.82
CA VAL A 120 2.14 -2.23 -8.45
C VAL A 120 2.49 -1.79 -9.87
N ARG A 121 1.58 -1.11 -10.58
CA ARG A 121 1.86 -0.50 -11.90
C ARG A 121 2.91 0.60 -11.81
N HIS A 122 2.83 1.44 -10.79
CA HIS A 122 3.74 2.57 -10.58
C HIS A 122 5.00 2.21 -9.80
N SER A 123 5.00 1.10 -9.04
CA SER A 123 6.15 0.64 -8.26
C SER A 123 6.43 -0.84 -8.46
N ARG A 124 6.83 -1.21 -9.68
CA ARG A 124 7.04 -2.61 -10.09
C ARG A 124 8.12 -3.35 -9.31
N ARG A 125 9.10 -2.65 -8.74
CA ARG A 125 10.20 -3.27 -7.96
C ARG A 125 9.90 -3.35 -6.46
N ASN A 126 8.81 -2.76 -5.98
CA ASN A 126 8.48 -2.79 -4.56
C ASN A 126 7.77 -4.10 -4.20
N TRP A 127 8.50 -5.01 -3.57
CA TRP A 127 7.97 -6.32 -3.20
C TRP A 127 6.82 -6.25 -2.19
N ARG A 128 6.80 -5.26 -1.27
CA ARG A 128 5.73 -5.14 -0.26
C ARG A 128 4.37 -4.89 -0.90
N MET A 129 4.35 -4.09 -1.97
CA MET A 129 3.14 -3.82 -2.74
C MET A 129 2.67 -5.07 -3.47
N TRP A 130 3.58 -5.84 -4.06
CA TRP A 130 3.25 -7.12 -4.70
C TRP A 130 2.75 -8.16 -3.70
N GLN A 131 3.30 -8.22 -2.49
CA GLN A 131 2.79 -9.10 -1.44
C GLN A 131 1.38 -8.71 -0.98
N SER A 132 1.13 -7.42 -0.81
CA SER A 132 -0.22 -6.92 -0.47
C SER A 132 -1.22 -7.20 -1.59
N TYR A 133 -0.80 -7.04 -2.86
CA TYR A 133 -1.61 -7.40 -4.02
C TYR A 133 -1.88 -8.90 -4.10
N LEU A 134 -0.88 -9.73 -3.84
CA LEU A 134 -0.99 -11.20 -3.80
C LEU A 134 -2.02 -11.65 -2.75
N SER A 135 -1.93 -11.13 -1.52
CA SER A 135 -2.84 -11.54 -0.43
C SER A 135 -4.30 -11.23 -0.77
N VAL A 136 -4.58 -10.04 -1.31
CA VAL A 136 -5.92 -9.63 -1.73
C VAL A 136 -6.41 -10.43 -2.95
N CYS A 137 -5.56 -10.68 -3.94
CA CYS A 137 -5.95 -11.48 -5.11
C CYS A 137 -6.27 -12.93 -4.75
N ARG A 138 -5.56 -13.51 -3.76
CA ARG A 138 -5.86 -14.83 -3.21
C ARG A 138 -7.22 -14.85 -2.52
N ALA A 139 -7.52 -13.83 -1.72
CA ALA A 139 -8.82 -13.72 -1.04
C ALA A 139 -10.00 -13.61 -2.02
N LEU A 140 -9.78 -13.05 -3.22
CA LEU A 140 -10.78 -12.92 -4.28
C LEU A 140 -10.78 -14.08 -5.30
N ASP A 141 -10.02 -15.16 -5.08
CA ASP A 141 -9.84 -16.26 -6.03
C ASP A 141 -9.42 -15.81 -7.45
N ARG A 142 -8.64 -14.73 -7.54
CA ARG A 142 -8.13 -14.17 -8.80
C ARG A 142 -6.79 -14.81 -9.19
N TRP A 143 -6.84 -16.09 -9.53
CA TRP A 143 -5.66 -16.93 -9.78
C TRP A 143 -4.68 -16.45 -10.86
N PRO A 144 -5.12 -15.86 -11.99
CA PRO A 144 -4.20 -15.26 -12.96
C PRO A 144 -3.32 -14.15 -12.37
N GLN A 145 -3.92 -13.31 -11.52
CA GLN A 145 -3.24 -12.21 -10.84
C GLN A 145 -2.33 -12.72 -9.71
N VAL A 146 -2.75 -13.79 -9.02
CA VAL A 146 -1.92 -14.50 -8.03
C VAL A 146 -0.65 -15.05 -8.69
N LEU A 147 -0.78 -15.76 -9.81
CA LEU A 147 0.36 -16.28 -10.57
C LEU A 147 1.32 -15.17 -11.00
N LEU A 148 0.78 -14.06 -11.53
CA LEU A 148 1.57 -12.89 -11.90
C LEU A 148 2.35 -12.36 -10.69
N ALA A 149 1.69 -12.16 -9.55
CA ALA A 149 2.31 -11.61 -8.36
C ALA A 149 3.41 -12.53 -7.80
N VAL A 150 3.15 -13.83 -7.68
CA VAL A 150 4.15 -14.82 -7.24
C VAL A 150 5.35 -14.84 -8.18
N ARG A 151 5.13 -14.85 -9.50
CA ARG A 151 6.22 -14.83 -10.49
C ARG A 151 7.06 -13.55 -10.40
N THR A 152 6.42 -12.40 -10.18
CA THR A 152 7.16 -11.14 -9.99
C THR A 152 7.96 -11.12 -8.69
N LEU A 153 7.41 -11.64 -7.59
CA LEU A 153 8.10 -11.74 -6.30
C LEU A 153 9.32 -12.68 -6.40
N TYR A 154 9.15 -13.83 -7.04
CA TYR A 154 10.23 -14.78 -7.29
C TYR A 154 11.37 -14.16 -8.12
N ARG A 155 11.04 -13.36 -9.14
CA ARG A 155 12.05 -12.64 -9.95
C ARG A 155 12.77 -11.53 -9.19
N LEU A 156 12.13 -10.93 -8.18
CA LEU A 156 12.74 -9.87 -7.38
C LEU A 156 13.71 -10.45 -6.35
N ASP A 157 13.29 -11.47 -5.60
CA ASP A 157 14.13 -12.19 -4.67
C ASP A 157 13.57 -13.62 -4.48
N PRO A 158 14.19 -14.62 -5.11
CA PRO A 158 13.67 -15.99 -5.12
C PRO A 158 13.83 -16.71 -3.79
N VAL A 159 14.72 -16.24 -2.91
CA VAL A 159 14.99 -16.90 -1.63
C VAL A 159 14.17 -16.25 -0.51
N LYS A 160 14.10 -14.91 -0.49
CA LYS A 160 13.45 -14.18 0.61
C LYS A 160 11.95 -13.97 0.44
N LEU A 161 11.50 -13.78 -0.81
CA LEU A 161 10.14 -13.33 -1.09
C LEU A 161 9.21 -14.44 -1.59
N LEU A 162 9.74 -15.65 -1.75
CA LEU A 162 8.96 -16.80 -2.15
C LEU A 162 8.10 -17.28 -0.97
N ASP A 163 6.79 -17.11 -1.10
CA ASP A 163 5.83 -17.68 -0.16
C ASP A 163 5.47 -19.10 -0.64
N ASP A 164 6.06 -20.12 -0.01
CA ASP A 164 5.75 -21.54 -0.28
C ASP A 164 4.25 -21.84 -0.16
N ARG A 165 3.53 -21.11 0.70
CA ARG A 165 2.07 -21.27 0.83
C ARG A 165 1.33 -20.76 -0.40
N ALA A 166 1.82 -19.69 -1.04
CA ALA A 166 1.22 -19.16 -2.27
C ALA A 166 1.48 -20.10 -3.46
N LEU A 167 2.69 -20.65 -3.56
CA LEU A 167 3.04 -21.67 -4.56
C LEU A 167 2.23 -22.96 -4.37
N GLY A 168 2.15 -23.46 -3.14
CA GLY A 168 1.34 -24.63 -2.81
C GLY A 168 -0.13 -24.41 -3.13
N ALA A 169 -0.69 -23.23 -2.81
CA ALA A 169 -2.07 -22.89 -3.17
C ALA A 169 -2.30 -22.90 -4.70
N LEU A 170 -1.36 -22.37 -5.50
CA LEU A 170 -1.44 -22.42 -6.96
C LEU A 170 -1.43 -23.86 -7.49
N ALA A 171 -0.54 -24.71 -6.97
CA ALA A 171 -0.44 -26.11 -7.36
C ALA A 171 -1.72 -26.88 -7.01
N VAL A 172 -2.21 -26.73 -5.78
CA VAL A 172 -3.46 -27.34 -5.31
C VAL A 172 -4.64 -26.88 -6.17
N HIS A 173 -4.74 -25.58 -6.47
CA HIS A 173 -5.82 -25.05 -7.31
C HIS A 173 -5.81 -25.68 -8.72
N CYS A 174 -4.63 -25.84 -9.34
CA CYS A 174 -4.51 -26.50 -10.64
C CYS A 174 -4.84 -28.00 -10.59
N ILE A 175 -4.51 -28.69 -9.50
CA ILE A 175 -4.84 -30.11 -9.30
C ILE A 175 -6.35 -30.28 -9.11
N LEU A 176 -6.96 -29.47 -8.25
CA LEU A 176 -8.40 -29.53 -7.96
C LEU A 176 -9.26 -29.24 -9.20
N ASP A 177 -8.84 -28.31 -10.06
CA ASP A 177 -9.53 -28.05 -11.34
C ASP A 177 -9.47 -29.26 -12.30
N ARG A 178 -8.38 -30.05 -12.24
CA ARG A 178 -8.25 -31.29 -13.03
C ARG A 178 -9.07 -32.45 -12.49
N THR A 179 -9.34 -32.48 -11.19
CA THR A 179 -10.10 -33.55 -10.53
C THR A 179 -11.60 -33.24 -10.38
N GLY A 180 -12.01 -31.99 -10.60
CA GLY A 180 -13.40 -31.55 -10.44
C GLY A 180 -14.32 -31.86 -11.63
N ASP A 181 -15.63 -31.87 -11.37
CA ASP A 181 -16.74 -32.22 -12.28
C ASP A 181 -16.62 -31.65 -13.71
N GLY A 182 -15.99 -32.39 -14.62
CA GLY A 182 -16.19 -32.42 -16.08
C GLY A 182 -16.04 -31.13 -16.92
N LYS A 183 -15.95 -29.95 -16.30
CA LYS A 183 -15.81 -28.65 -16.94
C LYS A 183 -14.53 -28.00 -16.43
N ARG A 184 -13.43 -28.13 -17.18
CA ARG A 184 -12.20 -27.37 -16.93
C ARG A 184 -12.55 -25.90 -16.78
N LYS A 185 -12.29 -25.30 -15.62
CA LYS A 185 -12.51 -23.85 -15.42
C LYS A 185 -11.27 -23.06 -15.81
N LEU A 186 -10.08 -23.67 -15.75
CA LEU A 186 -8.83 -22.98 -16.06
C LEU A 186 -8.35 -23.25 -17.50
N PRO A 187 -7.82 -22.21 -18.19
CA PRO A 187 -7.16 -22.41 -19.48
C PRO A 187 -5.91 -23.30 -19.36
N ASP A 188 -5.69 -24.18 -20.32
CA ASP A 188 -4.48 -25.03 -20.37
C ASP A 188 -3.18 -24.21 -20.37
N SER A 189 -3.22 -22.99 -20.93
CA SER A 189 -2.10 -22.05 -20.90
C SER A 189 -1.75 -21.60 -19.48
N PHE A 190 -2.74 -21.42 -18.60
CA PHE A 190 -2.52 -21.06 -17.21
C PHE A 190 -1.85 -22.20 -16.45
N VAL A 191 -2.38 -23.43 -16.59
CA VAL A 191 -1.81 -24.62 -15.93
C VAL A 191 -0.36 -24.86 -16.38
N ARG A 192 -0.06 -24.65 -17.67
CA ARG A 192 1.31 -24.71 -18.19
C ARG A 192 2.23 -23.68 -17.52
N GLN A 193 1.79 -22.43 -17.42
CA GLN A 193 2.58 -21.36 -16.78
C GLN A 193 2.85 -21.63 -15.29
N VAL A 194 1.88 -22.21 -14.57
CA VAL A 194 2.10 -22.65 -13.18
C VAL A 194 3.14 -23.77 -13.14
N GLY A 195 3.06 -24.75 -14.03
CA GLY A 195 4.05 -25.83 -14.13
C GLY A 195 5.47 -25.32 -14.45
N GLU A 196 5.59 -24.36 -15.38
CA GLU A 196 6.87 -23.71 -15.69
C GLU A 196 7.45 -23.00 -14.47
N LEU A 197 6.64 -22.25 -13.72
CA LEU A 197 7.08 -21.57 -12.50
C LEU A 197 7.56 -22.57 -11.44
N LEU A 198 6.83 -23.67 -11.21
CA LEU A 198 7.23 -24.69 -10.25
C LEU A 198 8.55 -25.37 -10.65
N LEU A 199 8.75 -25.59 -11.96
CA LEU A 199 10.03 -26.10 -12.49
C LEU A 199 11.16 -25.08 -12.32
N GLU A 200 10.93 -23.80 -12.61
CA GLU A 200 11.90 -22.71 -12.36
C GLU A 200 12.32 -22.69 -10.88
N VAL A 201 11.36 -22.73 -9.96
CA VAL A 201 11.61 -22.78 -8.52
C VAL A 201 12.42 -24.03 -8.14
N SER A 202 12.07 -25.20 -8.67
CA SER A 202 12.78 -26.46 -8.36
C SER A 202 14.24 -26.48 -8.81
N LYS A 203 14.57 -25.78 -9.91
CA LYS A 203 15.93 -25.69 -10.44
C LYS A 203 16.80 -24.67 -9.69
N GLY A 204 16.19 -23.86 -8.82
CA GLY A 204 16.87 -22.74 -8.15
C GLY A 204 17.07 -21.53 -9.05
N PRO A 205 17.43 -20.36 -8.48
CA PRO A 205 17.63 -19.15 -9.25
C PRO A 205 18.77 -19.33 -10.25
N ALA A 206 18.55 -18.92 -11.50
CA ALA A 206 19.61 -18.88 -12.50
C ALA A 206 20.76 -17.99 -11.98
N PRO A 207 22.03 -18.39 -12.18
CA PRO A 207 23.16 -17.55 -11.80
C PRO A 207 23.03 -16.18 -12.47
N PRO A 208 23.40 -15.07 -11.80
CA PRO A 208 23.34 -13.76 -12.42
C PRO A 208 24.15 -13.81 -13.71
N VAL A 209 23.52 -13.44 -14.82
CA VAL A 209 24.20 -13.30 -16.10
C VAL A 209 25.22 -12.18 -15.89
N SER A 210 26.48 -12.56 -15.70
CA SER A 210 27.59 -11.63 -15.64
C SER A 210 27.60 -10.85 -16.94
N SER A 211 27.22 -9.57 -16.88
CA SER A 211 27.43 -8.63 -17.96
C SER A 211 28.94 -8.53 -18.19
N LEU A 212 29.41 -9.14 -19.27
CA LEU A 212 30.71 -8.86 -19.89
C LEU A 212 30.72 -7.43 -20.43
#